data_AF-A0A5S9IMC1-F1
#
_entry.id   AF-A0A5S9IMC1-F1
#
_cell.length_a   1.000
_cell.length_b   1.000
_cell.length_c   1.000
_cell.angle_alpha   90.00
_cell.angle_beta   90.00
_cell.angle_gamma   90.00
#
_symmetry.space_group_name_H-M   'P 1'
#
loop_
_entity.id
_entity.type
_entity.pdbx_description
1 polymer ?
#
loop_
_entity_poly.entity_id
_entity_poly.type
_entity_poly.pdbx_seq_one_letter_code
_entity_poly.pdbx_strand_id
1 'polypeptide(L)'
;MKKTIVMVLSFLSISSLSALSIGIIGTNGRAGLENVLQGNGHNITQVANTSSDLADLDALFLLRTNGDSNVRDFVFGGGLLVTEWTGADWAINTGNLLNASIYGGGFKGNDLAVTFTPEGDFLAEGIGDSYSANGATQFFRDFNSTGPEVDVLATRPGGAAAIVGGAADQGYVLAIAYDWGDYGGIGRSPGTNQLILNALNAPRNSQANVPEPSSILLLSIAVLVVLGYSRKRN
;
A
#
# COMPACT_ATOMS: atom_id res chain seq x y z
N MET A 1 33.85 -3.26 46.56
CA MET A 1 33.54 -2.97 45.14
C MET A 1 32.04 -3.06 44.94
N LYS A 2 31.36 -1.94 44.68
CA LYS A 2 29.93 -1.94 44.33
C LYS A 2 29.80 -2.04 42.80
N LYS A 3 29.18 -3.11 42.30
CA LYS A 3 28.86 -3.26 40.88
C LYS A 3 27.57 -2.50 40.58
N THR A 4 27.67 -1.40 39.85
CA THR A 4 26.51 -0.68 39.32
C THR A 4 26.01 -1.45 38.10
N ILE A 5 24.84 -2.08 38.21
CA ILE A 5 24.14 -2.68 37.07
C ILE A 5 23.49 -1.53 36.31
N VAL A 6 23.95 -1.28 35.08
CA VAL A 6 23.29 -0.36 34.16
C VAL A 6 22.20 -1.15 33.45
N MET A 7 20.95 -0.90 33.82
CA MET A 7 19.79 -1.43 33.13
C MET A 7 19.55 -0.54 31.90
N VAL A 8 19.90 -1.03 30.72
CA VAL A 8 19.54 -0.36 29.46
C VAL A 8 18.07 -0.65 29.21
N LEU A 9 17.23 0.36 29.43
CA LEU A 9 15.81 0.31 29.12
C LEU A 9 15.67 0.54 27.61
N SER A 10 15.58 -0.54 26.84
CA SER A 10 15.25 -0.46 25.41
C SER A 10 13.79 -0.06 25.29
N PHE A 11 13.53 1.21 24.96
CA PHE A 11 12.21 1.63 24.51
C PHE A 11 11.96 0.99 23.13
N LEU A 12 11.09 -0.01 23.07
CA LEU A 12 10.42 -0.36 21.82
C LEU A 12 9.57 0.85 21.43
N SER A 13 10.04 1.64 20.47
CA SER A 13 9.16 2.58 19.77
C SER A 13 8.20 1.73 18.94
N ILE A 14 6.97 1.58 19.43
CA ILE A 14 5.86 1.20 18.57
C ILE A 14 5.71 2.41 17.64
N SER A 15 6.24 2.30 16.42
CA SER A 15 5.99 3.27 15.36
C SER A 15 4.49 3.21 15.07
N SER A 16 3.71 4.07 15.72
CA SER A 16 2.36 4.37 15.28
C SER A 16 2.49 4.94 13.88
N LEU A 17 2.12 4.16 12.86
CA LEU A 17 1.92 4.69 11.52
C LEU A 17 1.02 5.92 11.65
N SER A 18 1.47 7.05 11.10
CA SER A 18 0.66 8.26 11.05
C SER A 18 -0.64 7.94 10.32
N ALA A 19 -1.77 8.35 10.89
CA ALA A 19 -3.07 8.17 10.28
C ALA A 19 -3.09 8.82 8.89
N LEU A 20 -3.12 7.99 7.84
CA LEU A 20 -3.24 8.46 6.45
C LEU A 20 -4.65 9.00 6.16
N SER A 21 -4.73 10.02 5.31
CA SER A 21 -5.94 10.52 4.66
C SER A 21 -6.19 9.71 3.39
N ILE A 22 -7.28 8.95 3.35
CA ILE A 22 -7.56 7.99 2.28
C ILE A 22 -8.89 8.31 1.59
N GLY A 23 -8.84 8.45 0.27
CA GLY A 23 -10.03 8.53 -0.58
C GLY A 23 -10.46 7.15 -1.09
N ILE A 24 -11.75 6.98 -1.32
CA ILE A 24 -12.30 5.77 -1.95
C ILE A 24 -13.29 6.18 -3.04
N ILE A 25 -13.04 5.74 -4.29
CA ILE A 25 -13.95 5.87 -5.43
C ILE A 25 -14.47 4.48 -5.79
N GLY A 26 -15.78 4.36 -5.99
CA GLY A 26 -16.46 3.09 -6.25
C GLY A 26 -17.21 2.56 -5.03
N THR A 27 -18.03 1.53 -5.26
CA THR A 27 -18.96 0.99 -4.25
C THR A 27 -18.71 -0.47 -3.90
N ASN A 28 -18.01 -1.23 -4.76
CA ASN A 28 -17.77 -2.65 -4.49
C ASN A 28 -16.86 -2.82 -3.26
N GLY A 29 -17.24 -3.69 -2.32
CA GLY A 29 -16.44 -3.92 -1.12
C GLY A 29 -16.24 -2.71 -0.20
N ARG A 30 -16.82 -1.53 -0.52
CA ARG A 30 -16.51 -0.24 0.12
C ARG A 30 -16.68 -0.27 1.64
N ALA A 31 -17.82 -0.74 2.13
CA ALA A 31 -18.07 -0.79 3.57
C ALA A 31 -17.07 -1.68 4.31
N GLY A 32 -16.62 -2.78 3.69
CA GLY A 32 -15.56 -3.62 4.23
C GLY A 32 -14.23 -2.88 4.30
N LEU A 33 -13.88 -2.17 3.22
CA LEU A 33 -12.64 -1.38 3.13
C LEU A 33 -12.60 -0.27 4.18
N GLU A 34 -13.69 0.49 4.29
CA GLU A 34 -13.84 1.55 5.29
C GLU A 34 -13.63 1.00 6.70
N ASN A 35 -14.28 -0.12 7.03
CA ASN A 35 -14.12 -0.75 8.35
C ASN A 35 -12.69 -1.22 8.62
N VAL A 36 -12.01 -1.83 7.65
CA VAL A 36 -10.62 -2.27 7.81
C VAL A 36 -9.70 -1.07 8.03
N LEU A 37 -9.81 -0.04 7.21
CA LEU A 37 -8.93 1.13 7.27
C LEU A 37 -9.17 1.97 8.53
N GLN A 38 -10.42 2.27 8.87
CA GLN A 38 -10.78 3.01 10.09
C GLN A 38 -10.42 2.22 11.35
N GLY A 39 -10.62 0.89 11.33
CA GLY A 39 -10.20 0.00 12.40
C GLY A 39 -8.69 -0.02 12.65
N ASN A 40 -7.89 0.39 11.65
CA ASN A 40 -6.44 0.54 11.74
C ASN A 40 -5.99 2.01 11.85
N GLY A 41 -6.92 2.92 12.19
CA GLY A 41 -6.62 4.31 12.54
C GLY A 41 -6.47 5.27 11.36
N HIS A 42 -6.84 4.88 10.15
CA HIS A 42 -6.83 5.76 8.98
C HIS A 42 -8.09 6.64 8.89
N ASN A 43 -7.94 7.83 8.31
CA ASN A 43 -9.03 8.75 8.05
C ASN A 43 -9.60 8.50 6.65
N ILE A 44 -10.91 8.25 6.55
CA ILE A 44 -11.56 8.04 5.25
C ILE A 44 -12.32 9.29 4.85
N THR A 45 -12.00 9.78 3.64
CA THR A 45 -12.67 10.91 3.00
C THR A 45 -13.55 10.38 1.87
N GLN A 46 -14.82 10.78 1.87
CA GLN A 46 -15.68 10.55 0.72
C GLN A 46 -15.28 11.55 -0.37
N VAL A 47 -14.93 11.04 -1.54
CA VAL A 47 -14.46 11.85 -2.67
C VAL A 47 -15.51 11.84 -3.78
N ALA A 48 -15.85 13.02 -4.32
CA ALA A 48 -16.70 13.13 -5.51
C ALA A 48 -15.86 13.13 -6.81
N ASN A 49 -14.58 12.78 -6.68
CA ASN A 49 -13.58 12.76 -7.74
C ASN A 49 -13.31 14.14 -8.37
N THR A 50 -13.36 15.20 -7.56
CA THR A 50 -12.90 16.54 -7.96
C THR A 50 -11.47 16.78 -7.53
N SER A 51 -10.75 17.69 -8.20
CA SER A 51 -9.37 18.03 -7.84
C SER A 51 -9.22 18.51 -6.39
N SER A 52 -10.21 19.23 -5.86
CA SER A 52 -10.21 19.66 -4.45
C SER A 52 -10.39 18.50 -3.47
N ASP A 53 -11.17 17.48 -3.84
CA ASP A 53 -11.38 16.31 -2.96
C ASP A 53 -10.13 15.44 -2.83
N LEU A 54 -9.24 15.49 -3.83
CA LEU A 54 -8.05 14.65 -3.91
C LEU A 54 -6.77 15.32 -3.38
N ALA A 55 -6.77 16.64 -3.22
CA ALA A 55 -5.56 17.43 -2.93
C ALA A 55 -4.87 17.06 -1.61
N ASP A 56 -5.64 16.64 -0.60
CA ASP A 56 -5.16 16.37 0.76
C ASP A 56 -5.15 14.86 1.10
N LEU A 57 -5.16 14.01 0.08
CA LEU A 57 -5.12 12.55 0.27
C LEU A 57 -3.68 12.04 0.21
N ASP A 58 -3.37 11.08 1.07
CA ASP A 58 -2.13 10.29 0.98
C ASP A 58 -2.30 9.14 -0.02
N ALA A 59 -3.50 8.55 -0.06
CA ALA A 59 -3.82 7.41 -0.88
C ALA A 59 -5.26 7.45 -1.40
N LEU A 60 -5.49 6.79 -2.53
CA LEU A 60 -6.78 6.66 -3.18
C LEU A 60 -7.02 5.21 -3.57
N PHE A 61 -8.16 4.65 -3.17
CA PHE A 61 -8.63 3.36 -3.64
C PHE A 61 -9.64 3.52 -4.78
N LEU A 62 -9.42 2.80 -5.88
CA LEU A 62 -10.29 2.78 -7.04
C LEU A 62 -10.95 1.40 -7.21
N LEU A 63 -12.20 1.28 -6.74
CA LEU A 63 -12.93 0.03 -6.58
C LEU A 63 -13.86 -0.26 -7.76
N ARG A 64 -13.48 -1.22 -8.61
CA ARG A 64 -14.22 -1.68 -9.83
C ARG A 64 -14.80 -0.56 -10.69
N THR A 65 -14.15 0.57 -10.75
CA THR A 65 -14.61 1.74 -11.52
C THR A 65 -13.45 2.38 -12.24
N ASN A 66 -13.76 3.10 -13.32
CA ASN A 66 -12.77 3.92 -14.00
C ASN A 66 -12.51 5.18 -13.17
N GLY A 67 -11.26 5.64 -13.19
CA GLY A 67 -10.90 6.99 -12.78
C GLY A 67 -11.11 7.99 -13.91
N ASP A 68 -10.56 9.19 -13.73
CA ASP A 68 -10.54 10.25 -14.72
C ASP A 68 -9.21 11.03 -14.67
N SER A 69 -9.16 12.21 -15.29
CA SER A 69 -7.97 13.07 -15.26
C SER A 69 -7.60 13.51 -13.85
N ASN A 70 -8.56 13.72 -12.93
CA ASN A 70 -8.25 14.15 -11.56
C ASN A 70 -7.53 13.04 -10.79
N VAL A 71 -7.95 11.78 -10.97
CA VAL A 71 -7.24 10.62 -10.40
C VAL A 71 -5.81 10.52 -10.94
N ARG A 72 -5.63 10.72 -12.24
CA ARG A 72 -4.29 10.71 -12.84
C ARG A 72 -3.42 11.85 -12.30
N ASP A 73 -3.97 13.05 -12.22
CA ASP A 73 -3.24 14.23 -11.74
C ASP A 73 -2.89 14.10 -10.25
N PHE A 74 -3.76 13.47 -9.45
CA PHE A 74 -3.47 13.09 -8.06
C PHE A 74 -2.24 12.17 -7.97
N VAL A 75 -2.18 11.13 -8.81
CA VAL A 75 -1.01 10.23 -8.84
C VAL A 75 0.23 10.99 -9.29
N PHE A 76 0.16 11.76 -10.37
CA PHE A 76 1.31 12.51 -10.85
C PHE A 76 1.80 13.58 -9.85
N GLY A 77 0.91 14.05 -8.98
CA GLY A 77 1.23 14.96 -7.88
C GLY A 77 1.87 14.30 -6.64
N GLY A 78 2.10 12.99 -6.63
CA GLY A 78 2.72 12.29 -5.49
C GLY A 78 1.81 11.30 -4.76
N GLY A 79 0.53 11.20 -5.16
CA GLY A 79 -0.44 10.32 -4.53
C GLY A 79 -0.16 8.82 -4.74
N LEU A 80 -0.60 8.00 -3.78
CA LEU A 80 -0.65 6.54 -3.94
C LEU A 80 -2.02 6.12 -4.50
N LEU A 81 -2.04 5.44 -5.64
CA LEU A 81 -3.25 4.81 -6.16
C LEU A 81 -3.22 3.30 -5.94
N VAL A 82 -4.22 2.77 -5.25
CA VAL A 82 -4.45 1.32 -5.11
C VAL A 82 -5.73 0.97 -5.85
N THR A 83 -5.69 -0.05 -6.71
CA THR A 83 -6.83 -0.36 -7.59
C THR A 83 -7.42 -1.74 -7.34
N GLU A 84 -8.64 -1.94 -7.83
CA GLU A 84 -9.31 -3.23 -7.88
C GLU A 84 -9.86 -3.48 -9.28
N TRP A 85 -9.58 -4.65 -9.85
CA TRP A 85 -10.23 -5.15 -11.06
C TRP A 85 -10.27 -4.14 -12.23
N THR A 86 -11.44 -3.58 -12.52
CA THR A 86 -11.66 -2.56 -13.55
C THR A 86 -10.87 -1.28 -13.27
N GLY A 87 -10.62 -0.94 -12.00
CA GLY A 87 -9.73 0.17 -11.63
C GLY A 87 -8.30 -0.08 -12.10
N ALA A 88 -7.82 -1.33 -12.05
CA ALA A 88 -6.50 -1.70 -12.56
C ALA A 88 -6.46 -1.61 -14.10
N ASP A 89 -7.49 -2.14 -14.77
CA ASP A 89 -7.65 -2.01 -16.22
C ASP A 89 -7.62 -0.55 -16.66
N TRP A 90 -8.37 0.33 -15.98
CA TRP A 90 -8.32 1.77 -16.22
C TRP A 90 -6.93 2.34 -15.98
N ALA A 91 -6.31 2.11 -14.82
CA ALA A 91 -5.02 2.69 -14.46
C ALA A 91 -3.92 2.36 -15.48
N ILE A 92 -3.93 1.12 -15.97
CA ILE A 92 -2.96 0.62 -16.95
C ILE A 92 -3.29 1.10 -18.37
N ASN A 93 -4.48 0.80 -18.89
CA ASN A 93 -4.78 0.99 -20.30
C ASN A 93 -5.26 2.41 -20.65
N THR A 94 -5.97 3.08 -19.74
CA THR A 94 -6.62 4.37 -20.00
C THR A 94 -5.89 5.52 -19.31
N GLY A 95 -5.58 5.35 -18.03
CA GLY A 95 -4.75 6.27 -17.25
C GLY A 95 -3.30 6.29 -17.72
N ASN A 96 -2.84 5.19 -18.35
CA ASN A 96 -1.47 5.00 -18.82
C ASN A 96 -0.44 5.34 -17.74
N LEU A 97 -0.72 4.90 -16.51
CA LEU A 97 0.07 5.26 -15.34
C LEU A 97 1.35 4.41 -15.22
N LEU A 98 1.35 3.22 -15.80
CA LEU A 98 2.49 2.32 -15.83
C LEU A 98 2.68 1.81 -17.25
N ASN A 99 3.94 1.53 -17.64
CA ASN A 99 4.26 0.93 -18.92
C ASN A 99 3.90 -0.57 -18.94
N ALA A 100 2.61 -0.89 -18.94
CA ALA A 100 2.08 -2.25 -18.97
C ALA A 100 0.80 -2.27 -19.82
N SER A 101 0.25 -3.46 -20.08
CA SER A 101 -1.04 -3.59 -20.77
C SER A 101 -1.90 -4.71 -20.19
N ILE A 102 -3.21 -4.48 -20.12
CA ILE A 102 -4.23 -5.48 -19.76
C ILE A 102 -5.09 -5.74 -21.01
N TYR A 103 -5.45 -7.00 -21.29
CA TYR A 103 -6.19 -7.32 -22.53
C TYR A 103 -7.55 -8.00 -22.30
N GLY A 104 -7.88 -8.31 -21.05
CA GLY A 104 -9.11 -9.00 -20.72
C GLY A 104 -9.14 -9.45 -19.27
N GLY A 105 -10.02 -10.39 -18.97
CA GLY A 105 -10.09 -11.01 -17.66
C GLY A 105 -11.33 -11.86 -17.49
N GLY A 106 -11.42 -12.50 -16.33
CA GLY A 106 -12.56 -13.31 -15.95
C GLY A 106 -12.23 -14.29 -14.84
N PHE A 107 -13.16 -15.22 -14.60
CA PHE A 107 -13.00 -16.27 -13.61
C PHE A 107 -11.83 -17.21 -13.99
N LYS A 108 -11.00 -17.57 -13.00
CA LYS A 108 -9.82 -18.43 -13.16
C LYS A 108 -9.83 -19.66 -12.26
N GLY A 109 -10.82 -19.79 -11.38
CA GLY A 109 -10.94 -20.90 -10.44
C GLY A 109 -11.25 -20.42 -9.03
N ASN A 110 -11.55 -21.37 -8.15
CA ASN A 110 -11.69 -21.10 -6.73
C ASN A 110 -10.34 -21.19 -6.05
N ASP A 111 -10.13 -20.38 -5.01
CA ASP A 111 -8.94 -20.42 -4.15
C ASP A 111 -7.62 -20.38 -4.92
N LEU A 112 -7.58 -19.62 -6.02
CA LEU A 112 -6.34 -19.42 -6.76
C LEU A 112 -5.39 -18.61 -5.89
N ALA A 113 -4.21 -19.15 -5.61
CA ALA A 113 -3.22 -18.44 -4.81
C ALA A 113 -2.56 -17.31 -5.61
N VAL A 114 -2.31 -16.20 -4.93
CA VAL A 114 -1.45 -15.12 -5.36
C VAL A 114 -0.14 -15.28 -4.59
N THR A 115 0.98 -15.40 -5.31
CA THR A 115 2.32 -15.58 -4.72
C THR A 115 3.11 -14.29 -4.88
N PHE A 116 3.59 -13.74 -3.78
CA PHE A 116 4.39 -12.52 -3.78
C PHE A 116 5.78 -12.80 -4.36
N THR A 117 6.30 -11.84 -5.11
CA THR A 117 7.67 -11.84 -5.59
C THR A 117 8.57 -11.10 -4.59
N PRO A 118 9.90 -11.15 -4.73
CA PRO A 118 10.81 -10.35 -3.90
C PRO A 118 10.48 -8.84 -3.95
N GLU A 119 10.07 -8.32 -5.10
CA GLU A 119 9.67 -6.92 -5.25
C GLU A 119 8.39 -6.61 -4.45
N GLY A 120 7.52 -7.60 -4.28
CA GLY A 120 6.29 -7.53 -3.50
C GLY A 120 6.41 -7.95 -2.04
N ASP A 121 7.61 -8.13 -1.49
CA ASP A 121 7.80 -8.60 -0.10
C ASP A 121 7.06 -7.72 0.92
N PHE A 122 6.95 -6.41 0.67
CA PHE A 122 6.20 -5.49 1.53
C PHE A 122 4.70 -5.83 1.59
N LEU A 123 4.14 -6.43 0.53
CA LEU A 123 2.75 -6.90 0.51
C LEU A 123 2.57 -8.20 1.29
N ALA A 124 3.62 -9.00 1.46
CA ALA A 124 3.58 -10.30 2.12
C ALA A 124 3.60 -10.22 3.66
N GLU A 125 3.92 -9.05 4.23
CA GLU A 125 4.07 -8.88 5.68
C GLU A 125 2.80 -9.30 6.45
N GLY A 126 2.93 -10.26 7.36
CA GLY A 126 1.80 -10.79 8.13
C GLY A 126 0.83 -11.70 7.34
N ILE A 127 1.11 -11.96 6.06
CA ILE A 127 0.35 -12.87 5.19
C ILE A 127 1.13 -14.16 4.92
N GLY A 128 2.43 -14.03 4.63
CA GLY A 128 3.29 -15.08 4.10
C GLY A 128 3.47 -15.00 2.57
N ASP A 129 4.29 -15.87 2.01
CA ASP A 129 4.75 -15.82 0.60
C ASP A 129 3.62 -15.94 -0.44
N SER A 130 2.47 -16.47 -0.03
CA SER A 130 1.29 -16.53 -0.88
C SER A 130 0.01 -16.52 -0.06
N TYR A 131 -1.09 -16.13 -0.70
CA TYR A 131 -2.41 -16.26 -0.12
C TYR A 131 -3.49 -16.53 -1.17
N SER A 132 -4.57 -17.16 -0.73
CA SER A 132 -5.80 -17.34 -1.51
C SER A 132 -6.99 -16.98 -0.64
N ALA A 133 -8.00 -16.36 -1.23
CA ALA A 133 -9.22 -16.02 -0.52
C ALA A 133 -10.42 -16.25 -1.42
N ASN A 134 -11.32 -17.12 -0.99
CA ASN A 134 -12.57 -17.40 -1.70
C ASN A 134 -13.35 -16.10 -1.93
N GLY A 135 -13.85 -15.90 -3.14
CA GLY A 135 -14.44 -14.64 -3.61
C GLY A 135 -13.43 -13.60 -4.09
N ALA A 136 -12.31 -13.42 -3.39
CA ALA A 136 -11.33 -12.37 -3.73
C ALA A 136 -10.31 -12.78 -4.79
N THR A 137 -9.82 -14.02 -4.77
CA THR A 137 -8.76 -14.50 -5.69
C THR A 137 -9.32 -15.45 -6.75
N GLN A 138 -10.48 -15.10 -7.33
CA GLN A 138 -11.19 -15.94 -8.30
C GLN A 138 -11.27 -15.34 -9.69
N PHE A 139 -11.39 -14.01 -9.76
CA PHE A 139 -11.47 -13.28 -11.00
C PHE A 139 -10.16 -12.52 -11.16
N PHE A 140 -9.52 -12.63 -12.33
CA PHE A 140 -8.29 -11.90 -12.68
C PHE A 140 -8.42 -11.14 -14.01
N ARG A 141 -7.95 -9.90 -14.05
CA ARG A 141 -7.57 -9.19 -15.27
C ARG A 141 -6.20 -9.73 -15.70
N ASP A 142 -6.06 -9.96 -17.00
CA ASP A 142 -4.85 -10.57 -17.54
C ASP A 142 -3.95 -9.48 -18.11
N PHE A 143 -2.74 -9.38 -17.55
CA PHE A 143 -1.66 -8.58 -18.14
C PHE A 143 -1.15 -9.26 -19.41
N ASN A 144 -1.03 -8.49 -20.49
CA ASN A 144 -0.42 -8.94 -21.75
C ASN A 144 1.08 -8.62 -21.78
N SER A 145 1.49 -7.51 -21.17
CA SER A 145 2.89 -7.11 -21.07
C SER A 145 3.15 -6.25 -19.84
N THR A 146 4.38 -6.32 -19.33
CA THR A 146 4.94 -5.40 -18.34
C THR A 146 6.27 -4.88 -18.88
N GLY A 147 6.44 -3.56 -18.85
CA GLY A 147 7.67 -2.88 -19.23
C GLY A 147 8.76 -3.04 -18.16
N PRO A 148 10.01 -2.65 -18.48
CA PRO A 148 11.15 -2.87 -17.58
C PRO A 148 11.10 -2.05 -16.29
N GLU A 149 10.32 -0.97 -16.24
CA GLU A 149 10.14 -0.08 -15.07
C GLU A 149 8.95 -0.52 -14.18
N VAL A 150 8.27 -1.61 -14.55
CA VAL A 150 7.08 -2.10 -13.83
C VAL A 150 7.46 -3.33 -13.02
N ASP A 151 7.32 -3.22 -11.71
CA ASP A 151 7.58 -4.32 -10.79
C ASP A 151 6.39 -5.29 -10.83
N VAL A 152 6.67 -6.56 -11.09
CA VAL A 152 5.68 -7.63 -10.85
C VAL A 152 5.78 -7.99 -9.38
N LEU A 153 4.80 -7.56 -8.59
CA LEU A 153 4.80 -7.70 -7.12
C LEU A 153 4.16 -9.01 -6.65
N ALA A 154 3.27 -9.57 -7.46
CA ALA A 154 2.73 -10.89 -7.20
C ALA A 154 2.27 -11.58 -8.48
N THR A 155 2.29 -12.91 -8.47
CA THR A 155 1.94 -13.77 -9.60
C THR A 155 0.87 -14.79 -9.24
N ARG A 156 0.26 -15.37 -10.27
CA ARG A 156 -0.65 -16.52 -10.20
C ARG A 156 0.10 -17.80 -10.61
N PRO A 157 -0.50 -18.99 -10.42
CA PRO A 157 0.01 -20.21 -11.04
C PRO A 157 0.28 -20.01 -12.54
N GLY A 158 1.47 -20.45 -12.98
CA GLY A 158 1.95 -20.21 -14.35
C GLY A 158 2.74 -18.91 -14.53
N GLY A 159 2.98 -18.12 -13.47
CA GLY A 159 3.84 -16.94 -13.48
C GLY A 159 3.19 -15.67 -14.04
N ALA A 160 1.91 -15.72 -14.38
CA ALA A 160 1.18 -14.53 -14.86
C ALA A 160 1.01 -13.52 -13.72
N ALA A 161 1.30 -12.25 -13.97
CA ALA A 161 1.15 -11.19 -12.99
C ALA A 161 -0.28 -11.09 -12.44
N ALA A 162 -0.40 -10.87 -11.13
CA ALA A 162 -1.64 -10.58 -10.40
C ALA A 162 -1.62 -9.17 -9.82
N ILE A 163 -0.45 -8.72 -9.36
CA ILE A 163 -0.23 -7.38 -8.84
C ILE A 163 1.02 -6.85 -9.52
N VAL A 164 0.90 -5.64 -10.06
CA VAL A 164 2.07 -4.88 -10.52
C VAL A 164 2.11 -3.53 -9.81
N GLY A 165 3.30 -2.98 -9.67
CA GLY A 165 3.48 -1.65 -9.11
C GLY A 165 4.60 -0.89 -9.82
N GLY A 166 4.65 0.41 -9.54
CA GLY A 166 5.72 1.25 -10.06
C GLY A 166 5.44 2.73 -9.81
N ALA A 167 6.49 3.53 -9.99
CA ALA A 167 6.38 4.98 -9.97
C ALA A 167 5.59 5.48 -11.18
N ALA A 168 4.77 6.51 -10.95
CA ALA A 168 4.03 7.22 -11.98
C ALA A 168 4.24 8.73 -11.75
N ASP A 169 5.25 9.28 -12.41
CA ASP A 169 5.79 10.61 -12.10
C ASP A 169 6.21 10.70 -10.62
N GLN A 170 5.60 11.57 -9.82
CA GLN A 170 5.94 11.72 -8.40
C GLN A 170 5.24 10.69 -7.50
N GLY A 171 4.16 10.07 -7.98
CA GLY A 171 3.36 9.13 -7.19
C GLY A 171 3.71 7.66 -7.44
N TYR A 172 2.84 6.80 -6.92
CA TYR A 172 2.98 5.36 -7.04
C TYR A 172 1.64 4.71 -7.37
N VAL A 173 1.65 3.71 -8.24
CA VAL A 173 0.48 2.92 -8.58
C VAL A 173 0.68 1.48 -8.13
N LEU A 174 -0.30 0.96 -7.41
CA LEU A 174 -0.44 -0.45 -7.11
C LEU A 174 -1.66 -1.01 -7.86
N ALA A 175 -1.39 -1.68 -8.98
CA ALA A 175 -2.40 -2.27 -9.83
C ALA A 175 -2.70 -3.72 -9.39
N ILE A 176 -3.68 -3.88 -8.49
CA ILE A 176 -4.17 -5.19 -8.04
C ILE A 176 -5.24 -5.66 -9.03
N ALA A 177 -4.84 -6.53 -9.96
CA ALA A 177 -5.61 -6.91 -11.14
C ALA A 177 -6.61 -8.03 -10.86
N TYR A 178 -7.15 -8.14 -9.66
CA TYR A 178 -8.18 -9.11 -9.29
C TYR A 178 -9.28 -8.51 -8.44
N ASP A 179 -10.39 -9.24 -8.35
CA ASP A 179 -11.66 -8.78 -7.80
C ASP A 179 -11.70 -8.97 -6.27
N TRP A 180 -10.79 -8.29 -5.56
CA TRP A 180 -10.58 -8.51 -4.14
C TRP A 180 -11.67 -7.93 -3.24
N GLY A 181 -12.54 -7.07 -3.77
CA GLY A 181 -13.66 -6.45 -3.05
C GLY A 181 -14.95 -7.26 -3.01
N ASP A 182 -15.05 -8.35 -3.78
CA ASP A 182 -16.23 -9.20 -3.83
C ASP A 182 -16.46 -10.05 -2.56
N TYR A 183 -17.67 -10.63 -2.47
CA TYR A 183 -18.15 -11.39 -1.32
C TYR A 183 -17.14 -12.44 -0.85
N GLY A 184 -16.59 -12.25 0.36
CA GLY A 184 -15.59 -13.15 0.96
C GLY A 184 -14.18 -12.56 1.06
N GLY A 185 -13.91 -11.48 0.33
CA GLY A 185 -12.67 -10.72 0.41
C GLY A 185 -12.60 -9.80 1.62
N ILE A 186 -12.85 -8.50 1.42
CA ILE A 186 -12.63 -7.47 2.43
C ILE A 186 -13.55 -7.65 3.65
N GLY A 187 -12.98 -7.48 4.85
CA GLY A 187 -13.66 -7.62 6.13
C GLY A 187 -13.91 -9.07 6.56
N ARG A 188 -13.62 -10.05 5.69
CA ARG A 188 -13.84 -11.49 5.96
C ARG A 188 -12.58 -12.34 5.82
N SER A 189 -11.69 -11.97 4.89
CA SER A 189 -10.41 -12.62 4.68
C SER A 189 -9.29 -11.85 5.39
N PRO A 190 -8.64 -12.43 6.42
CA PRO A 190 -7.50 -11.80 7.07
C PRO A 190 -6.38 -11.46 6.09
N GLY A 191 -6.10 -12.33 5.12
CA GLY A 191 -5.09 -12.09 4.09
C GLY A 191 -5.44 -10.90 3.19
N THR A 192 -6.70 -10.78 2.75
CA THR A 192 -7.14 -9.63 1.94
C THR A 192 -7.07 -8.33 2.76
N ASN A 193 -7.48 -8.36 4.03
CA ASN A 193 -7.41 -7.20 4.91
C ASN A 193 -5.96 -6.75 5.13
N GLN A 194 -5.06 -7.69 5.40
CA GLN A 194 -3.64 -7.39 5.60
C GLN A 194 -3.00 -6.88 4.30
N LEU A 195 -3.36 -7.44 3.14
CA LEU A 195 -2.87 -6.95 1.84
C LEU A 195 -3.22 -5.47 1.63
N ILE A 196 -4.45 -5.07 1.97
CA ILE A 196 -4.92 -3.69 1.86
C ILE A 196 -4.12 -2.76 2.77
N LEU A 197 -3.79 -3.19 3.99
CA LEU A 197 -2.97 -2.41 4.91
C LEU A 197 -1.53 -2.31 4.41
N ASN A 198 -0.96 -3.42 3.92
CA ASN A 198 0.39 -3.45 3.37
C ASN A 198 0.51 -2.62 2.10
N ALA A 199 -0.54 -2.52 1.29
CA ALA A 199 -0.58 -1.67 0.10
C ALA A 199 -0.29 -0.19 0.44
N LEU A 200 -0.65 0.28 1.64
CA LEU A 200 -0.37 1.65 2.10
C LEU A 200 1.12 1.90 2.37
N ASN A 201 1.91 0.83 2.51
CA ASN A 201 3.37 0.88 2.69
C ASN A 201 4.12 0.81 1.37
N ALA A 202 3.43 0.91 0.23
CA ALA A 202 4.07 0.90 -1.09
C ALA A 202 5.21 1.94 -1.15
N PRO A 203 6.33 1.60 -1.81
CA PRO A 203 7.52 2.45 -1.86
C PRO A 203 7.22 3.70 -2.69
N ARG A 204 6.72 4.74 -2.03
CA ARG A 204 6.56 6.05 -2.64
C ARG A 204 7.95 6.63 -2.89
N ASN A 205 8.10 7.33 -4.02
CA ASN A 205 9.19 8.26 -4.22
C ASN A 205 9.06 9.34 -3.16
N SER A 206 9.59 9.05 -1.98
CA SER A 206 9.68 10.01 -0.91
C SER A 206 10.50 11.17 -1.48
N GLN A 207 9.86 12.33 -1.62
CA GLN A 207 10.55 13.53 -1.17
C GLN A 207 11.19 13.13 0.16
N ALA A 208 12.52 13.12 0.14
CA ALA A 208 13.44 12.69 1.17
C ALA A 208 12.77 12.35 2.51
N ASN A 209 13.08 11.17 3.05
CA ASN A 209 13.07 10.93 4.50
C ASN A 209 13.88 12.03 5.21
N VAL A 210 13.29 13.20 5.42
CA VAL A 210 13.71 14.20 6.38
C VAL A 210 13.19 13.64 7.69
N PRO A 211 14.07 13.25 8.63
CA PRO A 211 13.61 12.75 9.91
C PRO A 211 12.71 13.81 10.55
N GLU A 212 11.51 13.39 10.96
CA GLU A 212 10.59 14.27 11.69
C GLU A 212 11.33 14.99 12.82
N PRO A 213 11.01 16.26 13.13
CA PRO A 213 11.74 17.07 14.12
C PRO A 213 11.91 16.37 15.48
N SER A 214 10.96 15.52 15.84
CA SER A 214 10.98 14.68 17.05
C SER A 214 12.11 13.64 17.05
N SER A 215 12.43 13.06 15.90
CA SER A 215 13.52 12.08 15.72
C SER A 215 14.88 12.75 15.86
N ILE A 216 15.01 13.98 15.34
CA ILE A 216 16.21 14.82 15.50
C ILE A 216 16.37 15.21 16.98
N LEU A 217 15.29 15.58 17.66
CA LEU A 217 15.31 15.95 19.07
C LEU A 217 15.73 14.77 19.97
N LEU A 218 15.20 13.57 19.73
CA LEU A 218 15.55 12.36 20.47
C LEU A 218 17.03 11.97 20.28
N LEU A 219 17.53 12.04 19.05
CA LEU A 219 18.96 11.83 18.77
C LEU A 219 19.83 12.88 19.48
N SER A 220 19.39 14.15 19.47
CA SER A 220 20.09 15.27 20.12
C SER A 220 20.17 15.06 21.64
N ILE A 221 19.08 14.62 22.27
CA ILE A 221 19.04 14.30 23.71
C ILE A 221 19.96 13.11 24.03
N ALA A 222 19.91 12.05 23.21
CA ALA A 222 20.78 10.88 23.40
C ALA A 222 22.27 11.26 23.34
N VAL A 223 22.68 12.08 22.39
CA VAL A 223 24.06 12.59 22.28
C VAL A 223 24.44 13.45 23.48
N LEU A 224 23.55 14.34 23.94
CA LEU A 224 23.80 15.18 25.12
C LEU A 224 23.94 14.37 26.41
N VAL A 225 23.17 13.29 26.57
CA VAL A 225 23.30 12.38 27.72
C VAL A 225 24.65 11.67 27.70
N VAL A 226 25.10 11.17 26.54
CA VAL A 226 26.41 10.51 26.39
C VAL A 226 27.56 11.48 26.67
N LEU A 227 27.50 12.70 26.13
CA LEU A 227 28.52 13.73 26.35
C LEU A 227 28.53 14.26 27.80
N GLY A 228 27.36 14.41 28.41
CA GLY A 228 27.22 14.82 29.81
C GLY A 228 27.76 13.77 30.79
N TYR A 229 27.68 12.48 30.44
CA TYR A 229 28.21 11.39 31.25
C TYR A 229 29.74 11.28 31.20
N SER A 230 30.38 11.66 30.08
CA SER A 230 31.85 11.60 29.97
C SER A 230 32.57 12.67 30.78
N ARG A 231 31.94 13.84 30.99
CA ARG A 231 32.53 14.95 31.76
C ARG A 231 32.57 14.74 33.27
N LYS A 232 31.80 13.81 33.84
CA LYS A 232 31.78 13.53 35.29
C LYS A 232 32.83 12.50 35.76
N ARG A 233 33.73 12.06 34.88
CA ARG A 233 34.75 11.04 35.18
C ARG A 233 36.20 11.54 35.26
N ASN A 234 36.42 12.86 35.33
CA ASN A 234 37.71 13.44 35.69
C ASN A 234 37.66 14.08 37.07
#